data_AF-A0A8C9WUV9-F1
#
_entry.id   AF-A0A8C9WUV9-F1
#
_cell.length_a   1.000
_cell.length_b   1.000
_cell.length_c   1.000
_cell.angle_alpha   90.00
_cell.angle_beta   90.00
_cell.angle_gamma   90.00
#
_symmetry.space_group_name_H-M   'P 1'
#
loop_
_entity.id
_entity.type
_entity.pdbx_description
1 polymer ?
#
loop_
_entity_poly.entity_id
_entity_poly.type
_entity_poly.pdbx_seq_one_letter_code
_entity_poly.pdbx_strand_id
1 'polypeptide(L)'
;SWAGVSMADHLPPALLEACVVVGASSDKLREVYQVFAINNNGTPEQLLLEPEVLHVLAPPFVNRPHAENEAVRSHGKKRRSFLRKKREQLAPSQGLGGSEDVSVTKDIDLMALPQLCFPDGLQVTNEQKDEQFHFLVFTDVFGNKTHGVVMQCYRPILVHRTSFFQNGPGSFKFSTLFSAYSFCVISKYPYFTALKDCLSW
;
A
#
# COMPACT_ATOMS: atom_id res chain seq x y z
N SER A 1 45.33 25.83 -7.20
CA SER A 1 45.18 24.39 -7.43
C SER A 1 43.92 23.94 -6.73
N TRP A 2 42.96 23.42 -7.49
CA TRP A 2 41.76 22.71 -7.00
C TRP A 2 42.21 21.46 -6.20
N ALA A 3 41.49 20.91 -5.24
CA ALA A 3 40.09 20.53 -5.32
C ALA A 3 39.39 20.56 -3.95
N GLY A 4 38.13 21.00 -3.98
CA GLY A 4 37.19 20.82 -2.90
C GLY A 4 36.79 19.35 -2.80
N VAL A 5 36.92 18.78 -1.61
CA VAL A 5 36.24 17.55 -1.24
C VAL A 5 34.77 17.94 -1.01
N SER A 6 33.92 17.63 -1.97
CA SER A 6 32.49 17.56 -1.74
C SER A 6 32.25 16.41 -0.76
N MET A 7 31.94 16.73 0.50
CA MET A 7 31.26 15.77 1.37
C MET A 7 29.90 15.54 0.75
N ALA A 8 29.80 14.53 -0.10
CA ALA A 8 28.54 13.90 -0.39
C ALA A 8 28.02 13.41 0.96
N ASP A 9 26.95 14.02 1.45
CA ASP A 9 26.22 13.63 2.65
C ASP A 9 26.12 12.11 2.71
N HIS A 10 26.89 11.49 3.60
CA HIS A 10 26.86 10.06 3.83
C HIS A 10 25.56 9.74 4.58
N LEU A 11 24.43 9.76 3.86
CA LEU A 11 23.21 9.16 4.34
C LEU A 11 23.56 7.72 4.72
N PRO A 12 23.19 7.27 5.93
CA PRO A 12 23.42 5.88 6.32
C PRO A 12 22.83 4.96 5.25
N PRO A 13 23.45 3.82 4.94
CA PRO A 13 22.92 2.87 3.97
C PRO A 13 21.44 2.63 4.28
N ALA A 14 20.56 2.89 3.30
CA ALA A 14 19.14 2.67 3.49
C ALA A 14 18.92 1.18 3.78
N LEU A 15 18.41 0.87 4.97
CA LEU A 15 18.17 -0.51 5.40
C LEU A 15 17.09 -1.18 4.56
N LEU A 16 16.12 -0.41 4.10
CA LEU A 16 15.08 -0.82 3.18
C LEU A 16 15.30 -0.13 1.84
N GLU A 17 14.92 -0.82 0.76
CA GLU A 17 14.93 -0.26 -0.59
C GLU A 17 13.51 0.16 -1.01
N ALA A 18 12.50 -0.64 -0.62
CA ALA A 18 11.12 -0.38 -0.94
C ALA A 18 10.15 -1.03 0.06
N CYS A 19 8.93 -0.50 0.11
CA CYS A 19 7.75 -1.19 0.60
C CYS A 19 6.71 -1.12 -0.52
N VAL A 20 6.38 -2.27 -1.09
CA VAL A 20 5.42 -2.38 -2.19
C VAL A 20 4.13 -2.95 -1.64
N VAL A 21 3.05 -2.29 -2.03
CA VAL A 21 1.71 -2.68 -1.68
C VAL A 21 1.07 -3.34 -2.89
N VAL A 22 0.54 -4.54 -2.69
CA VAL A 22 -0.11 -5.31 -3.75
C VAL A 22 -1.51 -5.73 -3.31
N GLY A 23 -2.47 -5.65 -4.22
CA GLY A 23 -3.82 -6.12 -3.97
C GLY A 23 -4.71 -6.01 -5.21
N ALA A 24 -6.02 -6.08 -5.01
CA ALA A 24 -6.98 -5.80 -6.07
C ALA A 24 -7.22 -4.30 -6.21
N SER A 25 -7.39 -3.85 -7.46
CA SER A 25 -7.78 -2.47 -7.79
C SER A 25 -9.12 -2.11 -7.14
N SER A 26 -9.31 -0.81 -6.85
CA SER A 26 -10.59 -0.33 -6.33
C SER A 26 -11.75 -0.61 -7.29
N ASP A 27 -11.49 -0.61 -8.61
CA ASP A 27 -12.50 -0.84 -9.64
C ASP A 27 -12.92 -2.32 -9.67
N LYS A 28 -11.96 -3.25 -9.67
CA LYS A 28 -12.20 -4.70 -9.59
C LYS A 28 -13.00 -5.05 -8.33
N LEU A 29 -12.64 -4.44 -7.19
CA LEU A 29 -13.39 -4.63 -5.95
C LEU A 29 -14.82 -4.11 -6.07
N ARG A 30 -15.03 -2.94 -6.70
CA ARG A 30 -16.36 -2.36 -6.98
C ARG A 30 -17.25 -3.25 -7.83
N GLU A 31 -16.67 -3.96 -8.79
CA GLU A 31 -17.41 -4.94 -9.60
C GLU A 31 -17.84 -6.14 -8.76
N VAL A 32 -16.93 -6.70 -7.95
CA VAL A 32 -17.26 -7.80 -7.02
C VAL A 32 -18.38 -7.41 -6.07
N TYR A 33 -18.34 -6.19 -5.53
CA TYR A 33 -19.41 -5.67 -4.69
C TYR A 33 -20.78 -5.66 -5.37
N GLN A 34 -20.85 -5.21 -6.63
CA GLN A 34 -22.11 -5.15 -7.37
C GLN A 34 -22.66 -6.54 -7.66
N VAL A 35 -21.80 -7.45 -8.11
CA VAL A 35 -22.18 -8.84 -8.39
C VAL A 35 -22.71 -9.51 -7.12
N PHE A 36 -22.03 -9.32 -5.99
CA PHE A 36 -22.43 -9.93 -4.73
C PHE A 36 -23.70 -9.32 -4.14
N ALA A 37 -23.90 -8.00 -4.27
CA ALA A 37 -25.13 -7.33 -3.83
C ALA A 37 -26.37 -7.78 -4.62
N ILE A 38 -26.20 -8.18 -5.89
CA ILE A 38 -27.27 -8.69 -6.75
C ILE A 38 -27.51 -10.19 -6.47
N ASN A 39 -26.45 -10.98 -6.30
CA ASN A 39 -26.51 -12.44 -6.13
C ASN A 39 -26.57 -12.90 -4.66
N ASN A 40 -27.50 -12.35 -3.87
CA ASN A 40 -27.74 -12.67 -2.44
C ASN A 40 -27.95 -14.16 -2.09
N ASN A 41 -28.03 -15.07 -3.06
CA ASN A 41 -28.43 -16.47 -2.90
C ASN A 41 -27.29 -17.49 -3.10
N GLY A 42 -26.06 -17.05 -3.38
CA GLY A 42 -24.91 -17.95 -3.53
C GLY A 42 -23.86 -17.72 -2.46
N THR A 43 -23.40 -18.79 -1.80
CA THR A 43 -22.09 -18.77 -1.14
C THR A 43 -21.06 -18.41 -2.20
N PRO A 44 -20.33 -17.28 -2.08
CA PRO A 44 -19.29 -16.98 -3.05
C PRO A 44 -18.16 -17.97 -2.79
N GLU A 45 -18.11 -19.02 -3.60
CA GLU A 45 -16.88 -19.78 -3.80
C GLU A 45 -15.79 -18.76 -4.13
N GLN A 46 -14.64 -18.91 -3.46
CA GLN A 46 -13.52 -17.96 -3.43
C GLN A 46 -13.33 -17.26 -4.79
N LEU A 47 -13.61 -15.96 -4.87
CA LEU A 47 -13.42 -15.21 -6.12
C LEU A 47 -11.95 -14.89 -6.27
N LEU A 48 -11.35 -15.32 -7.37
CA LEU A 48 -9.95 -15.04 -7.70
C LEU A 48 -9.87 -13.78 -8.57
N LEU A 49 -9.08 -12.81 -8.11
CA LEU A 49 -8.76 -11.60 -8.83
C LEU A 49 -7.28 -11.59 -9.20
N GLU A 50 -6.95 -10.86 -10.26
CA GLU A 50 -5.56 -10.61 -10.62
C GLU A 50 -4.97 -9.51 -9.71
N PRO A 51 -3.89 -9.81 -8.96
CA PRO A 51 -3.23 -8.85 -8.09
C PRO A 51 -2.43 -7.82 -8.90
N GLU A 52 -2.36 -6.61 -8.39
CA GLU A 52 -1.61 -5.51 -9.00
C GLU A 52 -0.93 -4.66 -7.94
N VAL A 53 0.09 -3.92 -8.34
CA VAL A 53 0.78 -2.97 -7.47
C VAL A 53 -0.11 -1.76 -7.26
N LEU A 54 -0.47 -1.49 -6.00
CA LEU A 54 -1.33 -0.37 -5.62
C LEU A 54 -0.48 0.85 -5.21
N HIS A 55 0.60 0.62 -4.46
CA HIS A 55 1.51 1.68 -4.03
C HIS A 55 2.94 1.17 -3.95
N VAL A 56 3.88 2.05 -4.25
CA VAL A 56 5.32 1.81 -4.06
C VAL A 56 5.86 2.93 -3.19
N LEU A 57 6.42 2.57 -2.03
CA LEU A 57 7.03 3.51 -1.11
C LEU A 57 8.54 3.28 -1.10
N ALA A 58 9.32 4.35 -1.24
CA ALA A 58 10.77 4.30 -1.17
C ALA A 58 11.28 5.14 0.02
N PRO A 59 12.43 4.79 0.62
CA PRO A 59 13.04 5.60 1.65
C PRO A 59 13.47 7.00 1.14
N PRO A 60 13.42 8.03 1.99
CA PRO A 60 12.79 8.00 3.31
C PRO A 60 11.27 7.91 3.14
N PHE A 61 10.60 6.97 3.84
CA PHE A 61 9.17 6.65 3.72
C PHE A 61 8.23 7.77 4.24
N VAL A 62 8.67 9.02 4.18
CA VAL A 62 7.89 10.21 4.49
C VAL A 62 7.19 10.65 3.22
N ASN A 63 5.85 10.57 3.23
CA ASN A 63 5.05 11.38 2.33
C ASN A 63 5.39 12.84 2.62
N ARG A 64 6.21 13.47 1.78
CA ARG A 64 6.34 14.93 1.81
C ARG A 64 5.03 15.46 1.23
N PRO A 65 4.12 16.07 2.01
CA PRO A 65 3.09 16.89 1.39
C PRO A 65 3.82 17.92 0.52
N HIS A 66 3.32 18.14 -0.69
CA HIS A 66 3.84 19.13 -1.64
C HIS A 66 4.05 20.46 -0.92
N ALA A 67 5.30 20.70 -0.51
CA ALA A 67 5.76 21.95 0.05
C ALA A 67 6.70 22.50 -1.00
N GLU A 68 6.27 23.61 -1.61
CA GLU A 68 7.04 24.41 -2.54
C GLU A 68 8.49 24.56 -2.08
N ASN A 69 9.37 24.47 -3.07
CA ASN A 69 10.75 24.92 -2.96
C ASN A 69 10.80 26.30 -2.31
N GLU A 70 11.31 26.44 -1.10
CA GLU A 70 12.17 27.58 -0.78
C GLU A 70 13.34 27.14 0.11
N ALA A 71 14.50 27.48 -0.42
CA ALA A 71 15.81 27.22 0.12
C ALA A 71 16.01 27.87 1.49
N VAL A 72 16.82 27.19 2.31
CA VAL A 72 17.91 27.77 3.11
C VAL A 72 17.65 29.18 3.67
N ARG A 73 17.44 29.28 5.00
CA ARG A 73 18.28 30.15 5.85
C ARG A 73 18.13 29.84 7.33
N SER A 74 19.30 29.72 7.93
CA SER A 74 19.63 29.56 9.35
C SER A 74 19.28 30.78 10.21
N HIS A 75 19.14 30.52 11.52
CA HIS A 75 19.20 31.43 12.67
C HIS A 75 17.98 32.30 13.02
N GLY A 76 17.48 32.13 14.25
CA GLY A 76 16.75 33.20 14.94
C GLY A 76 15.76 32.76 16.01
N LYS A 77 16.13 32.93 17.27
CA LYS A 77 15.27 32.80 18.47
C LYS A 77 14.07 33.77 18.48
N LYS A 78 13.03 33.33 19.19
CA LYS A 78 12.01 34.07 20.01
C LYS A 78 10.65 34.48 19.40
N ARG A 79 9.64 33.98 20.13
CA ARG A 79 8.40 34.61 20.66
C ARG A 79 7.09 34.54 19.85
N ARG A 80 6.19 33.71 20.41
CA ARG A 80 4.74 33.88 20.63
C ARG A 80 4.04 35.08 19.97
N SER A 81 2.99 34.80 19.21
CA SER A 81 1.67 35.40 19.42
C SER A 81 0.55 34.60 18.72
N PHE A 82 -0.52 34.42 19.47
CA PHE A 82 -1.82 33.92 19.05
C PHE A 82 -2.50 34.94 18.13
N LEU A 83 -3.34 34.50 17.19
CA LEU A 83 -4.60 35.14 16.79
C LEU A 83 -5.42 34.22 15.87
N ARG A 84 -6.73 34.38 15.94
CA ARG A 84 -7.80 33.38 15.74
C ARG A 84 -8.67 33.77 14.53
N LYS A 85 -9.49 32.81 14.05
CA LYS A 85 -10.69 32.93 13.14
C LYS A 85 -10.36 32.97 11.63
N LYS A 86 -11.15 32.46 10.67
CA LYS A 86 -12.54 31.94 10.61
C LYS A 86 -12.69 31.05 9.32
N ARG A 87 -13.66 30.14 9.39
CA ARG A 87 -14.28 29.20 8.42
C ARG A 87 -14.76 29.79 7.07
N GLU A 88 -14.86 28.88 6.06
CA GLU A 88 -15.76 28.78 4.85
C GLU A 88 -14.94 28.59 3.55
N GLN A 89 -15.30 27.86 2.47
CA GLN A 89 -16.04 26.62 2.14
C GLN A 89 -15.86 26.42 0.59
N LEU A 90 -15.70 25.18 0.07
CA LEU A 90 -15.95 24.69 -1.33
C LEU A 90 -15.03 25.27 -2.46
N ALA A 91 -14.53 24.55 -3.48
CA ALA A 91 -15.06 23.47 -4.33
C ALA A 91 -13.88 22.72 -5.07
N PRO A 92 -14.14 21.68 -5.90
CA PRO A 92 -13.20 20.61 -6.22
C PRO A 92 -12.40 20.80 -7.52
N SER A 93 -11.11 20.50 -7.48
CA SER A 93 -10.25 20.25 -8.65
C SER A 93 -9.80 18.79 -8.58
N GLN A 94 -10.45 17.90 -9.33
CA GLN A 94 -9.97 17.40 -10.63
C GLN A 94 -8.55 16.85 -10.56
N GLY A 95 -8.49 15.54 -10.79
CA GLY A 95 -7.33 14.70 -10.58
C GLY A 95 -6.13 15.13 -11.38
N LEU A 96 -4.98 14.85 -10.80
CA LEU A 96 -3.77 14.58 -11.53
C LEU A 96 -3.14 13.40 -10.79
N GLY A 97 -3.42 12.20 -11.31
CA GLY A 97 -2.64 11.02 -11.01
C GLY A 97 -1.23 11.29 -11.50
N GLY A 98 -0.39 11.82 -10.61
CA GLY A 98 1.05 11.85 -10.77
C GLY A 98 1.57 10.47 -10.47
N SER A 99 1.54 9.59 -11.47
CA SER A 99 2.48 8.48 -11.56
C SER A 99 3.87 9.10 -11.77
N GLU A 100 4.42 9.68 -10.71
CA GLU A 100 5.84 9.95 -10.68
C GLU A 100 6.51 8.59 -10.68
N ASP A 101 7.27 8.38 -11.75
CA ASP A 101 8.16 7.26 -12.01
C ASP A 101 9.11 7.13 -10.82
N VAL A 102 8.62 6.50 -9.74
CA VAL A 102 9.44 6.16 -8.60
C VAL A 102 10.33 5.05 -9.14
N SER A 103 11.54 5.42 -9.52
CA SER A 103 12.62 4.51 -9.93
C SER A 103 13.05 3.67 -8.72
N VAL A 104 12.12 2.91 -8.16
CA VAL A 104 12.28 2.04 -7.01
C VAL A 104 12.94 0.81 -7.55
N THR A 105 14.26 0.80 -7.36
CA THR A 105 15.19 -0.28 -7.66
C THR A 105 15.20 -0.65 -9.15
N LYS A 106 16.24 -0.20 -9.88
CA LYS A 106 16.49 -0.55 -11.28
C LYS A 106 16.57 -2.07 -11.55
N ASP A 107 16.57 -2.89 -10.50
CA ASP A 107 16.88 -4.31 -10.54
C ASP A 107 15.70 -5.23 -10.16
N ILE A 108 14.56 -4.69 -9.70
CA ILE A 108 13.39 -5.51 -9.32
C ILE A 108 12.22 -5.25 -10.27
N ASP A 109 11.77 -6.32 -10.92
CA ASP A 109 10.61 -6.27 -11.80
C ASP A 109 9.31 -6.20 -10.99
N LEU A 110 8.76 -4.98 -10.88
CA LEU A 110 7.47 -4.73 -10.23
C LEU A 110 6.30 -5.44 -10.94
N MET A 111 6.45 -5.89 -12.19
CA MET A 111 5.40 -6.63 -12.90
C MET A 111 5.31 -8.09 -12.44
N ALA A 112 6.43 -8.70 -12.05
CA ALA A 112 6.46 -10.06 -11.51
C ALA A 112 6.04 -10.10 -10.03
N LEU A 113 6.22 -8.98 -9.31
CA LEU A 113 6.03 -8.92 -7.88
C LEU A 113 4.61 -9.30 -7.40
N PRO A 114 3.51 -8.89 -8.07
CA PRO A 114 2.17 -9.31 -7.67
C PRO A 114 1.97 -10.82 -7.64
N GLN A 115 2.51 -11.54 -8.62
CA GLN A 115 2.42 -13.00 -8.70
C GLN A 115 3.27 -13.69 -7.63
N LEU A 116 4.43 -13.10 -7.30
CA LEU A 116 5.26 -13.58 -6.19
C LEU A 116 4.63 -13.30 -4.82
N CYS A 117 3.88 -12.20 -4.70
CA CYS A 117 3.14 -11.86 -3.49
C CYS A 117 1.86 -12.68 -3.33
N PHE A 118 1.32 -13.26 -4.39
CA PHE A 118 0.10 -14.07 -4.41
C PHE A 118 0.27 -15.30 -5.32
N PRO A 119 1.02 -16.34 -4.87
CA PRO A 119 1.29 -17.51 -5.70
C PRO A 119 0.02 -18.29 -6.08
N ASP A 120 -1.00 -18.26 -5.22
CA ASP A 120 -2.32 -18.88 -5.45
C ASP A 120 -3.35 -17.89 -6.02
N GLY A 121 -2.91 -16.70 -6.43
CA GLY A 121 -3.78 -15.59 -6.81
C GLY A 121 -4.40 -14.84 -5.63
N LEU A 122 -5.08 -13.73 -5.92
CA LEU A 122 -5.73 -12.90 -4.91
C LEU A 122 -7.15 -13.37 -4.66
N GLN A 123 -7.44 -13.81 -3.44
CA GLN A 123 -8.76 -14.32 -3.07
C GLN A 123 -9.64 -13.24 -2.43
N VAL A 124 -10.93 -13.26 -2.79
CA VAL A 124 -12.01 -12.57 -2.08
C VAL A 124 -12.92 -13.61 -1.44
N THR A 125 -13.09 -13.51 -0.12
CA THR A 125 -13.79 -14.50 0.72
C THR A 125 -14.79 -13.82 1.66
N ASN A 126 -15.74 -14.58 2.19
CA ASN A 126 -16.66 -14.12 3.24
C ASN A 126 -16.08 -14.29 4.66
N GLU A 127 -14.99 -15.03 4.79
CA GLU A 127 -14.29 -15.30 6.04
C GLU A 127 -12.98 -14.53 6.11
N GLN A 128 -12.66 -14.04 7.30
CA GLN A 128 -11.35 -13.48 7.59
C GLN A 128 -10.35 -14.62 7.78
N LYS A 129 -9.20 -14.53 7.10
CA LYS A 129 -8.09 -15.48 7.29
C LYS A 129 -6.97 -14.82 8.08
N ASP A 130 -6.17 -15.67 8.72
CA ASP A 130 -4.95 -15.26 9.41
C ASP A 130 -3.89 -14.73 8.44
N GLU A 131 -2.95 -13.97 8.98
CA GLU A 131 -1.83 -13.41 8.23
C GLU A 131 -0.87 -14.51 7.76
N GLN A 132 -0.43 -14.41 6.50
CA GLN A 132 0.53 -15.34 5.91
C GLN A 132 1.79 -14.60 5.50
N PHE A 133 2.94 -15.25 5.70
CA PHE A 133 4.25 -14.68 5.35
C PHE A 133 4.92 -15.48 4.25
N HIS A 134 5.50 -14.76 3.28
CA HIS A 134 6.37 -15.34 2.25
C HIS A 134 7.71 -14.61 2.25
N PHE A 135 8.77 -15.37 2.00
CA PHE A 135 10.13 -14.84 1.92
C PHE A 135 10.61 -14.95 0.48
N LEU A 136 11.01 -13.82 -0.09
CA LEU A 136 11.46 -13.72 -1.48
C LEU A 136 12.96 -13.44 -1.51
N VAL A 137 13.64 -13.99 -2.51
CA VAL A 137 15.05 -13.68 -2.81
C VAL A 137 15.12 -13.39 -4.31
N PHE A 138 15.31 -12.11 -4.64
CA PHE A 138 15.55 -11.65 -5.99
C PHE A 138 17.04 -11.76 -6.27
N THR A 139 17.40 -12.41 -7.37
CA THR A 139 18.81 -12.55 -7.78
C THR A 139 18.97 -11.92 -9.14
N ASP A 140 19.86 -10.94 -9.22
CA ASP A 140 20.23 -10.27 -10.46
C ASP A 140 21.21 -11.13 -11.30
N VAL A 141 21.42 -10.79 -12.57
CA VAL A 141 22.32 -11.46 -13.51
C VAL A 141 23.77 -11.52 -13.01
N PHE A 142 24.18 -10.57 -12.18
CA PHE A 142 25.50 -10.56 -11.55
C PHE A 142 25.58 -11.42 -10.27
N GLY A 143 24.47 -12.07 -9.86
CA GLY A 143 24.39 -12.88 -8.65
C GLY A 143 24.17 -12.08 -7.36
N ASN A 144 23.95 -10.77 -7.47
CA ASN A 144 23.55 -9.93 -6.33
C ASN A 144 22.16 -10.34 -5.85
N LYS A 145 21.98 -10.38 -4.52
CA LYS A 145 20.73 -10.79 -3.90
C LYS A 145 20.04 -9.63 -3.20
N THR A 146 18.76 -9.48 -3.47
CA THR A 146 17.84 -8.62 -2.73
C THR A 146 16.78 -9.49 -2.08
N HIS A 147 16.38 -9.14 -0.86
CA HIS A 147 15.55 -9.97 -0.01
C HIS A 147 14.21 -9.28 0.22
N GLY A 148 13.13 -10.02 0.04
CA GLY A 148 11.76 -9.55 0.25
C GLY A 148 11.08 -10.29 1.39
N VAL A 149 10.30 -9.58 2.20
CA VAL A 149 9.34 -10.17 3.14
C VAL A 149 7.96 -9.71 2.74
N VAL A 150 7.11 -10.68 2.39
CA VAL A 150 5.71 -10.46 2.04
C VAL A 150 4.85 -10.83 3.24
N MET A 151 4.01 -9.92 3.71
CA MET A 151 2.89 -10.21 4.59
C MET A 151 1.61 -10.10 3.78
N GLN A 152 0.84 -11.19 3.71
CA GLN A 152 -0.52 -11.21 3.19
C GLN A 152 -1.51 -11.13 4.35
N CYS A 153 -2.50 -10.24 4.24
CA CYS A 153 -3.58 -10.10 5.20
C CYS A 153 -4.89 -9.81 4.49
N TYR A 154 -6.00 -9.97 5.21
CA TYR A 154 -7.34 -9.78 4.67
C TYR A 154 -7.96 -8.49 5.22
N ARG A 155 -8.36 -7.59 4.32
CA ARG A 155 -9.07 -6.35 4.68
C ARG A 155 -10.57 -6.49 4.39
N PRO A 156 -11.45 -6.00 5.28
CA PRO A 156 -12.88 -6.00 5.00
C PRO A 156 -13.19 -5.07 3.83
N ILE A 157 -13.96 -5.59 2.90
CA ILE A 157 -14.63 -4.85 1.84
C ILE A 157 -16.12 -4.87 2.20
N LEU A 158 -16.64 -3.71 2.63
CA LEU A 158 -18.00 -3.54 3.15
C LEU A 158 -19.04 -3.60 2.03
N VAL A 159 -19.87 -4.64 2.01
CA VAL A 159 -21.01 -4.76 1.08
C VAL A 159 -22.21 -4.03 1.69
N HIS A 160 -22.75 -3.03 1.01
CA HIS A 160 -23.89 -2.26 1.50
C HIS A 160 -25.25 -2.88 1.11
N ARG A 161 -26.06 -3.17 2.15
CA ARG A 161 -27.53 -3.09 2.28
C ARG A 161 -28.39 -3.42 1.04
N THR A 162 -28.86 -4.65 0.96
CA THR A 162 -30.17 -4.91 0.34
C THR A 162 -31.26 -4.64 1.36
N SER A 163 -31.98 -3.52 1.22
CA SER A 163 -33.25 -3.33 1.93
C SER A 163 -34.30 -4.21 1.27
N PHE A 164 -34.71 -5.30 1.91
CA PHE A 164 -35.94 -5.98 1.55
C PHE A 164 -37.10 -5.04 1.92
N PHE A 165 -37.72 -4.39 0.94
CA PHE A 165 -39.07 -3.86 1.12
C PHE A 165 -40.04 -5.04 1.12
N GLN A 166 -40.06 -5.77 2.23
CA GLN A 166 -41.21 -6.60 2.59
C GLN A 166 -41.67 -6.16 3.98
N ASN A 167 -42.93 -5.75 4.03
CA ASN A 167 -43.61 -5.18 5.19
C ASN A 167 -43.37 -6.05 6.45
N GLY A 168 -42.51 -5.59 7.34
CA GLY A 168 -42.15 -6.23 8.61
C GLY A 168 -40.89 -5.56 9.21
N PRO A 169 -40.59 -5.75 10.51
CA PRO A 169 -39.40 -5.17 11.13
C PRO A 169 -38.15 -5.74 10.43
N GLY A 170 -37.59 -4.94 9.53
CA GLY A 170 -36.52 -5.36 8.63
C GLY A 170 -35.26 -5.77 9.38
N SER A 171 -34.93 -7.05 9.34
CA SER A 171 -33.61 -7.55 9.72
C SER A 171 -32.62 -7.13 8.64
N PHE A 172 -31.71 -6.21 8.96
CA PHE A 172 -30.60 -5.86 8.09
C PHE A 172 -29.55 -6.96 8.17
N LYS A 173 -29.41 -7.79 7.12
CA LYS A 173 -28.28 -8.70 6.99
C LYS A 173 -27.15 -7.95 6.28
N PHE A 174 -26.04 -7.76 6.98
CA PHE A 174 -24.80 -7.29 6.40
C PHE A 174 -23.94 -8.53 6.11
N SER A 175 -23.52 -8.68 4.86
CA SER A 175 -22.50 -9.66 4.48
C SER A 175 -21.18 -8.91 4.29
N THR A 176 -20.18 -9.25 5.10
CA THR A 176 -18.85 -8.67 4.95
C THR A 176 -18.05 -9.59 4.02
N LEU A 177 -17.46 -9.01 2.97
CA LEU A 177 -16.44 -9.69 2.19
C LEU A 177 -15.07 -9.24 2.68
N PHE A 178 -14.06 -10.04 2.42
CA PHE A 178 -12.68 -9.77 2.72
C PHE A 178 -11.86 -9.96 1.45
N SER A 179 -11.01 -8.99 1.13
CA SER A 179 -10.03 -9.08 0.05
C SER A 179 -8.68 -9.34 0.66
N ALA A 180 -7.95 -10.30 0.11
CA ALA A 180 -6.54 -10.41 0.37
C ALA A 180 -5.79 -9.16 -0.14
N TYR A 181 -4.71 -8.82 0.55
CA TYR A 181 -3.83 -7.70 0.29
C TYR A 181 -2.45 -8.02 0.86
N SER A 182 -1.38 -7.46 0.31
CA SER A 182 -0.05 -7.75 0.80
C SER A 182 0.90 -6.55 0.83
N PHE A 183 1.81 -6.61 1.79
CA PHE A 183 2.96 -5.72 1.91
C PHE A 183 4.22 -6.51 1.59
N CYS A 184 4.98 -6.08 0.58
CA CYS A 184 6.30 -6.62 0.25
C CYS A 184 7.37 -5.60 0.63
N VAL A 185 8.08 -5.88 1.73
CA VAL A 185 9.20 -5.07 2.19
C VAL A 185 10.48 -5.62 1.59
N ILE A 186 11.23 -4.76 0.90
CA ILE A 186 12.41 -5.12 0.13
C ILE A 186 13.65 -4.52 0.79
N SER A 187 14.69 -5.32 0.97
CA SER A 187 15.97 -4.93 1.56
C SER A 187 17.13 -5.62 0.85
N LYS A 188 18.25 -4.90 0.75
CA LYS A 188 19.53 -5.48 0.33
C LYS A 188 20.01 -6.62 1.22
N TYR A 189 19.64 -6.62 2.50
CA TYR A 189 20.15 -7.56 3.49
C TYR A 189 19.05 -8.54 3.96
N PRO A 190 19.42 -9.76 4.39
CA PRO A 190 18.47 -10.82 4.74
C PRO A 190 17.84 -10.64 6.14
N TYR A 191 17.11 -9.55 6.37
CA TYR A 191 16.46 -9.24 7.65
C TYR A 191 15.10 -9.94 7.85
N PHE A 192 14.97 -11.20 7.41
CA PHE A 192 13.69 -11.91 7.34
C PHE A 192 12.91 -11.91 8.67
N THR A 193 13.56 -12.31 9.77
CA THR A 193 12.91 -12.36 11.09
C THR A 193 12.51 -10.98 11.58
N ALA A 194 13.42 -10.01 11.52
CA ALA A 194 13.14 -8.65 11.99
C ALA A 194 12.00 -7.99 11.22
N LEU A 195 11.96 -8.15 9.88
CA LEU A 195 10.91 -7.58 9.06
C LEU A 195 9.57 -8.28 9.25
N LYS A 196 9.57 -9.61 9.42
CA LYS A 196 8.37 -10.36 9.80
C LYS A 196 7.81 -9.83 11.12
N ASP A 197 8.67 -9.74 12.15
CA ASP A 197 8.28 -9.28 13.48
C ASP A 197 7.80 -7.82 13.46
N CYS A 198 8.32 -6.97 12.56
CA CYS A 198 7.84 -5.60 12.37
C CYS A 198 6.46 -5.53 11.68
N LEU A 199 6.13 -6.51 10.84
CA LEU A 199 4.87 -6.53 10.08
C LEU A 199 3.72 -7.14 10.89
N SER A 200 4.00 -8.03 11.85
CA SER A 200 3.00 -8.75 12.65
C SER A 200 2.45 -7.97 13.87
N TRP A 201 2.46 -6.64 13.86
CA TRP A 201 2.09 -5.79 15.00
C TRP A 201 0.61 -5.40 15.05
#